data_AF-A0A1W1BNA4-F1
#
_entry.id   AF-A0A1W1BNA4-F1
#
_cell.length_a   1.000
_cell.length_b   1.000
_cell.length_c   1.000
_cell.angle_alpha   90.00
_cell.angle_beta   90.00
_cell.angle_gamma   90.00
#
_symmetry.space_group_name_H-M   'P 1'
#
loop_
_entity.id
_entity.type
_entity.pdbx_description
1 polymer ?
#
loop_
_entity_poly.entity_id
_entity_poly.type
_entity_poly.pdbx_seq_one_letter_code
_entity_poly.pdbx_strand_id
1 'polypeptide(L)'
;MLKKMKDAALSKGAKIAINSQIKEYGEMLKFNLDSTQKSIEVEVMLDGEHEPLKVHIGKYEMTQTDGKHFIQIYGVTTSRAWINTIASSYLEGKAFEIPAEYAKMLKMVV
;
A
#
# COMPACT_ATOMS: atom_id res chain seq x y z
N MET A 1 -1.84 -21.30 5.72
CA MET A 1 -2.32 -21.31 4.31
C MET A 1 -3.44 -20.31 4.09
N LEU A 2 -4.53 -20.33 4.88
CA LEU A 2 -5.67 -19.41 4.72
C LEU A 2 -5.30 -17.91 4.72
N LYS A 3 -4.44 -17.45 5.66
CA LYS A 3 -3.97 -16.05 5.70
C LYS A 3 -3.25 -15.64 4.41
N LYS A 4 -2.29 -16.44 3.93
CA LYS A 4 -1.59 -16.19 2.67
C LYS A 4 -2.52 -16.13 1.46
N MET A 5 -3.59 -16.94 1.43
CA MET A 5 -4.59 -16.88 0.37
C MET A 5 -5.42 -15.61 0.43
N LYS A 6 -5.83 -15.18 1.64
CA LYS A 6 -6.51 -13.89 1.86
C LYS A 6 -5.62 -12.74 1.44
N ASP A 7 -4.36 -12.73 1.89
CA ASP A 7 -3.35 -11.74 1.55
C ASP A 7 -3.14 -11.64 0.03
N ALA A 8 -3.05 -12.78 -0.67
CA ALA A 8 -2.92 -12.80 -2.13
C ALA A 8 -4.16 -12.22 -2.85
N ALA A 9 -5.37 -12.57 -2.39
CA ALA A 9 -6.61 -12.04 -2.95
C ALA A 9 -6.71 -10.52 -2.75
N LEU A 10 -6.35 -10.05 -1.56
CA LEU A 10 -6.35 -8.63 -1.23
C LEU A 10 -5.29 -7.86 -1.97
N SER A 11 -4.10 -8.43 -2.08
CA SER A 11 -2.98 -7.86 -2.83
C SER A 11 -3.36 -7.65 -4.29
N LYS A 12 -4.06 -8.63 -4.90
CA LYS A 12 -4.57 -8.51 -6.26
C LYS A 12 -5.61 -7.42 -6.41
N GLY A 13 -6.58 -7.33 -5.49
CA GLY A 13 -7.60 -6.29 -5.56
C GLY A 13 -7.03 -4.88 -5.29
N ALA A 14 -6.11 -4.75 -4.31
CA ALA A 14 -5.44 -3.51 -3.99
C ALA A 14 -4.57 -3.04 -5.16
N LYS A 15 -3.87 -3.97 -5.84
CA LYS A 15 -3.16 -3.68 -7.08
C LYS A 15 -4.08 -3.03 -8.11
N ILE A 16 -5.25 -3.61 -8.37
CA ILE A 16 -6.21 -3.08 -9.36
C ILE A 16 -6.72 -1.70 -8.93
N ALA A 17 -7.12 -1.55 -7.67
CA ALA A 17 -7.64 -0.31 -7.11
C ALA A 17 -6.62 0.83 -7.14
N ILE A 18 -5.37 0.58 -6.76
CA ILE A 18 -4.34 1.62 -6.77
C ILE A 18 -3.91 1.92 -8.21
N ASN A 19 -3.77 0.90 -9.06
CA ASN A 19 -3.40 1.09 -10.46
C ASN A 19 -4.37 2.03 -11.19
N SER A 20 -5.68 1.98 -10.88
CA SER A 20 -6.65 2.91 -11.49
C SER A 20 -6.45 4.37 -11.06
N GLN A 21 -5.91 4.60 -9.85
CA GLN A 21 -5.62 5.92 -9.30
C GLN A 21 -4.29 6.48 -9.81
N ILE A 22 -3.30 5.62 -10.05
CA ILE A 22 -1.94 6.05 -10.45
C ILE A 22 -1.69 6.02 -11.96
N LYS A 23 -2.67 5.61 -12.77
CA LYS A 23 -2.52 5.38 -14.22
C LYS A 23 -1.97 6.56 -15.03
N GLU A 24 -2.07 7.78 -14.51
CA GLU A 24 -1.54 9.00 -15.14
C GLU A 24 -0.05 9.25 -14.81
N TYR A 25 0.50 8.49 -13.87
CA TYR A 25 1.87 8.59 -13.38
C TYR A 25 2.68 7.32 -13.62
N GLY A 26 2.04 6.23 -14.03
CA GLY A 26 2.67 4.94 -14.29
C GLY A 26 1.78 3.73 -14.06
N GLU A 27 2.40 2.56 -13.94
CA GLU A 27 1.75 1.27 -13.77
C GLU A 27 2.22 0.55 -12.49
N MET A 28 1.28 0.03 -11.71
CA MET A 28 1.60 -0.85 -10.60
C MET A 28 2.01 -2.22 -11.10
N LEU A 29 3.27 -2.59 -10.90
CA LEU A 29 3.80 -3.90 -11.25
C LEU A 29 3.49 -4.93 -10.16
N LYS A 30 3.66 -4.54 -8.90
CA LYS A 30 3.48 -5.41 -7.74
C LYS A 30 2.83 -4.66 -6.59
N PHE A 31 1.91 -5.34 -5.91
CA PHE A 31 1.44 -4.99 -4.59
C PHE A 31 1.36 -6.30 -3.81
N ASN A 32 2.02 -6.36 -2.66
CA ASN A 32 2.02 -7.53 -1.78
C ASN A 32 1.83 -7.06 -0.34
N LEU A 33 0.72 -7.45 0.25
CA LEU A 33 0.42 -7.23 1.65
C LEU A 33 0.74 -8.50 2.43
N ASP A 34 1.53 -8.38 3.48
CA ASP A 34 1.75 -9.44 4.46
C ASP A 34 1.04 -9.07 5.76
N SER A 35 -0.10 -9.70 6.03
CA SER A 35 -0.89 -9.43 7.24
C SER A 35 -0.27 -10.01 8.50
N THR A 36 0.70 -10.93 8.36
CA THR A 36 1.40 -11.57 9.47
C THR A 36 2.54 -10.70 9.95
N GLN A 37 3.34 -10.17 9.02
CA GLN A 37 4.42 -9.23 9.30
C GLN A 37 3.95 -7.78 9.41
N LYS A 38 2.70 -7.51 9.00
CA LYS A 38 2.13 -6.16 8.88
C LYS A 38 2.97 -5.25 7.98
N SER A 39 3.47 -5.80 6.88
CA SER A 39 4.31 -5.09 5.92
C SER A 39 3.65 -5.06 4.55
N ILE A 40 4.08 -4.11 3.71
CA ILE A 40 3.61 -3.98 2.32
C ILE A 40 4.82 -3.79 1.42
N GLU A 41 4.86 -4.51 0.31
CA GLU A 41 5.80 -4.29 -0.78
C GLU A 41 5.05 -3.83 -2.02
N VAL A 42 5.55 -2.76 -2.63
CA VAL A 42 4.99 -2.17 -3.84
C VAL A 42 6.09 -1.98 -4.87
N GLU A 43 5.79 -2.29 -6.12
CA GLU A 43 6.64 -1.91 -7.26
C GLU A 43 5.78 -1.19 -8.29
N VAL A 44 6.24 -0.01 -8.69
CA VAL A 44 5.55 0.85 -9.66
C VAL A 44 6.54 1.20 -10.78
N MET A 45 6.16 0.99 -12.03
CA MET A 45 6.86 1.58 -13.16
C MET A 45 6.30 2.99 -13.36
N LEU A 46 7.07 4.01 -13.00
CA LEU A 46 6.67 5.40 -13.17
C LEU A 46 7.00 5.88 -14.58
N ASP A 47 6.16 6.75 -15.13
CA ASP A 47 6.40 7.33 -16.45
C ASP A 47 7.65 8.21 -16.43
N GLY A 48 8.51 8.06 -17.44
CA GLY A 48 9.78 8.77 -17.54
C GLY A 48 10.92 8.16 -16.72
N GLU A 49 10.66 7.08 -15.97
CA GLU A 49 11.69 6.36 -15.23
C GLU A 49 12.17 5.10 -15.99
N HIS A 50 13.46 4.79 -15.86
CA HIS A 50 14.03 3.60 -16.51
C HIS A 50 13.89 2.32 -15.68
N GLU A 51 13.75 2.46 -14.37
CA GLU A 51 13.65 1.35 -13.43
C GLU A 51 12.44 1.50 -12.51
N PRO A 52 11.78 0.39 -12.12
CA PRO A 52 10.66 0.43 -11.20
C PRO A 52 11.04 1.11 -9.88
N LEU A 53 10.17 1.98 -9.39
CA LEU A 53 10.19 2.41 -8.00
C LEU A 53 9.78 1.24 -7.12
N LYS A 54 10.70 0.78 -6.27
CA LYS A 54 10.44 -0.21 -5.24
C LYS A 54 10.15 0.51 -3.93
N VAL A 55 9.05 0.17 -3.27
CA VAL A 55 8.62 0.73 -1.99
C VAL A 55 8.37 -0.41 -1.01
N HIS A 56 8.90 -0.28 0.19
CA HIS A 56 8.67 -1.17 1.31
C HIS A 56 8.12 -0.37 2.49
N ILE A 57 7.00 -0.83 3.03
CA ILE A 57 6.37 -0.30 4.23
C ILE A 57 6.60 -1.33 5.32
N GLY A 58 7.47 -1.00 6.28
CA GLY A 58 7.88 -1.93 7.33
C GLY A 58 6.78 -2.26 8.34
N LYS A 59 5.83 -1.34 8.54
CA LYS A 59 4.69 -1.54 9.43
C LYS A 59 3.47 -0.77 8.95
N TYR A 60 2.30 -1.39 9.04
CA TYR A 60 1.02 -0.69 8.93
C TYR A 60 0.08 -1.02 10.10
N GLU A 61 -0.81 -0.07 10.38
CA GLU A 61 -1.89 -0.20 11.35
C GLU A 61 -3.21 0.17 10.68
N MET A 62 -4.25 -0.61 10.94
CA MET A 62 -5.59 -0.34 10.43
C MET A 62 -6.49 0.01 11.60
N THR A 63 -7.20 1.12 11.49
CA THR A 63 -8.16 1.57 12.50
C THR A 63 -9.52 1.83 11.88
N GLN A 64 -10.55 1.76 12.71
CA GLN A 64 -11.92 2.10 12.32
C GLN A 64 -12.46 3.15 13.27
N THR A 65 -12.91 4.28 12.73
CA THR A 65 -13.50 5.38 13.50
C THR A 65 -14.74 5.86 12.75
N ASP A 66 -15.88 5.98 13.42
CA ASP A 66 -17.14 6.47 12.84
C ASP A 66 -17.56 5.77 11.54
N GLY A 67 -17.34 4.45 11.46
CA GLY A 67 -17.66 3.67 10.27
C GLY A 67 -16.70 3.84 9.08
N LYS A 68 -15.67 4.68 9.21
CA LYS A 68 -14.59 4.86 8.24
C LYS A 68 -13.38 4.01 8.62
N HIS A 69 -12.66 3.55 7.60
CA HIS A 69 -11.44 2.78 7.77
C HIS A 69 -10.23 3.64 7.43
N PHE A 70 -9.17 3.52 8.24
CA PHE A 70 -7.92 4.22 8.02
C PHE A 70 -6.76 3.24 8.00
N ILE A 71 -5.74 3.55 7.21
CA ILE A 71 -4.44 2.91 7.25
C ILE A 71 -3.39 3.92 7.65
N GLN A 72 -2.61 3.57 8.66
CA GLN A 72 -1.44 4.33 9.09
C GLN A 72 -0.20 3.52 8.76
N ILE A 73 0.79 4.15 8.14
CA ILE A 73 2.00 3.48 7.64
C ILE A 73 3.25 4.04 8.31
N TYR A 74 4.23 3.16 8.49
CA TYR A 74 5.49 3.44 9.15
C TYR A 74 6.65 2.71 8.48
N GLY A 75 7.84 3.25 8.62
CA GLY A 75 9.08 2.68 8.09
C GLY A 75 9.07 2.58 6.57
N VAL A 76 8.64 3.66 5.90
CA VAL A 76 8.62 3.70 4.44
C VAL A 76 10.05 3.82 3.90
N THR A 77 10.47 2.85 3.12
CA THR A 77 11.76 2.85 2.42
C THR A 77 11.55 2.59 0.94
N THR A 78 12.38 3.19 0.10
CA THR A 78 12.25 3.11 -1.35
C THR A 78 13.61 2.96 -2.03
N SER A 79 13.61 2.51 -3.28
CA SER A 79 14.81 2.44 -4.11
C SER A 79 15.43 3.80 -4.47
N ARG A 80 14.74 4.92 -4.17
CA ARG A 80 15.17 6.29 -4.52
C ARG A 80 15.37 7.11 -3.27
N ALA A 81 16.62 7.51 -2.99
CA ALA A 81 16.99 8.20 -1.75
C ALA A 81 16.20 9.50 -1.49
N TRP A 82 15.92 10.29 -2.54
CA TRP A 82 15.16 11.52 -2.41
C TRP A 82 13.69 11.26 -2.01
N ILE A 83 13.09 10.17 -2.50
CA ILE A 83 11.72 9.77 -2.13
C ILE A 83 11.67 9.35 -0.67
N ASN A 84 12.70 8.70 -0.13
CA ASN A 84 12.77 8.37 1.30
C ASN A 84 12.63 9.61 2.18
N THR A 85 13.26 10.72 1.78
CA THR A 85 13.20 11.99 2.53
C THR A 85 11.78 12.57 2.53
N ILE A 86 11.10 12.50 1.39
CA ILE A 86 9.69 12.93 1.26
C ILE A 86 8.78 12.00 2.07
N ALA A 87 8.94 10.68 1.92
CA ALA A 87 8.13 9.70 2.63
C ALA A 87 8.23 9.87 4.15
N SER A 88 9.44 10.06 4.67
CA SER A 88 9.65 10.32 6.10
C SER A 88 8.97 11.61 6.58
N SER A 89 8.89 12.64 5.72
CA SER A 89 8.28 13.94 6.07
C SER A 89 6.75 13.96 5.94
N TYR A 90 6.21 13.20 4.98
CA TYR A 90 4.81 13.32 4.58
C TYR A 90 3.96 12.08 4.81
N LEU A 91 4.55 10.89 4.93
CA LEU A 91 3.82 9.61 5.03
C LEU A 91 3.96 8.96 6.40
N GLU A 92 5.13 9.09 7.03
CA GLU A 92 5.45 8.44 8.30
C GLU A 92 4.43 8.80 9.39
N GLY A 93 3.74 7.80 9.92
CA GLY A 93 2.76 7.96 11.00
C GLY A 93 1.51 8.74 10.59
N LYS A 94 1.27 9.00 9.30
CA LYS A 94 0.00 9.60 8.87
C LYS A 94 -1.06 8.54 8.61
N ALA A 95 -2.28 8.85 9.02
CA ALA A 95 -3.45 8.03 8.74
C ALA A 95 -4.10 8.49 7.42
N PHE A 96 -4.31 7.54 6.51
CA PHE A 96 -5.01 7.74 5.25
C PHE A 96 -6.36 7.05 5.30
N GLU A 97 -7.42 7.79 4.98
CA GLU A 97 -8.76 7.19 4.86
C GLU A 97 -8.76 6.23 3.67
N ILE A 98 -9.20 5.00 3.90
CA ILE A 98 -9.42 4.02 2.84
C ILE A 98 -10.81 4.30 2.25
N PRO A 99 -10.90 4.60 0.94
CA PRO A 99 -12.19 4.85 0.30
C PRO A 99 -13.21 3.74 0.59
N ALA A 100 -14.45 4.12 0.87
CA ALA A 100 -15.51 3.20 1.29
C ALA A 100 -15.78 2.07 0.29
N GLU A 101 -15.56 2.32 -1.00
CA GLU A 101 -15.62 1.32 -2.07
C GLU A 101 -14.66 0.14 -1.86
N TYR A 102 -13.53 0.35 -1.19
CA TYR A 102 -12.54 -0.68 -0.87
C TYR A 102 -12.70 -1.27 0.54
N ALA A 103 -13.57 -0.70 1.38
CA ALA A 103 -13.78 -1.15 2.77
C ALA A 103 -14.21 -2.62 2.89
N LYS A 104 -14.97 -3.12 1.90
CA LYS A 104 -15.39 -4.54 1.87
C LYS A 104 -14.20 -5.50 1.78
N MET A 105 -13.12 -5.10 1.12
CA MET A 105 -11.92 -5.92 1.01
C MET A 105 -11.19 -6.01 2.35
N LEU A 106 -11.20 -4.94 3.15
CA LEU A 106 -10.51 -4.89 4.45
C LEU A 106 -11.01 -5.91 5.46
N LYS A 107 -12.30 -6.29 5.39
CA LYS A 107 -12.93 -7.32 6.24
C LYS A 107 -12.31 -8.71 6.07
N MET A 108 -11.45 -8.92 5.08
CA MET A 108 -10.76 -10.19 4.89
C MET A 108 -9.49 -10.31 5.73
N VAL A 109 -8.88 -9.18 6.15
CA VAL A 109 -7.63 -9.11 6.95
C VAL A 109 -7.90 -9.10 8.45
N VAL A 110 -8.97 -8.42 8.88
CA VAL A 110 -9.38 -8.29 10.29
C VAL A 110 -10.09 -9.55 10.77
#